data_AF-V5GB27-F1
#
_entry.id   AF-V5GB27-F1
#
_cell.length_a   1.000
_cell.length_b   1.000
_cell.length_c   1.000
_cell.angle_alpha   90.00
_cell.angle_beta   90.00
_cell.angle_gamma   90.00
#
_symmetry.space_group_name_H-M   'P 1'
#
loop_
_entity.id
_entity.type
_entity.pdbx_description
1 polymer ?
#
loop_
_entity_poly.entity_id
_entity_poly.type
_entity_poly.pdbx_seq_one_letter_code
_entity_poly.pdbx_strand_id
1 'polypeptide(L)'
;YDYILRASYCIKRRMSAPVQDLCLTLLVSLFTLVLVASAYVRYCYGYWKRRNVPYLKPKFPFGNSTSLFPKGISIGAVTRSFYDKFKSMGHAVGGVYFGVEPKLVVLDPDLIRDILIKDFQNFTDRGVYQSESDPISVNIFSQPGKEWRNVRA
;
A
#
# COMPACT_ATOMS: atom_id res chain seq x y z
N TYR A 1 -27.04 -43.20 -38.19
CA TYR A 1 -25.75 -43.09 -37.46
C TYR A 1 -24.95 -41.88 -37.89
N ASP A 2 -24.69 -41.67 -39.19
CA ASP A 2 -23.84 -40.60 -39.69
C ASP A 2 -24.36 -39.17 -39.39
N TYR A 3 -25.69 -38.99 -39.42
CA TYR A 3 -26.33 -37.72 -39.09
C TYR A 3 -26.18 -37.32 -37.61
N ILE A 4 -26.23 -38.29 -36.70
CA ILE A 4 -26.09 -38.08 -35.25
C ILE A 4 -24.64 -37.72 -34.90
N LEU A 5 -23.67 -38.35 -35.56
CA LEU A 5 -22.24 -38.04 -35.43
C LEU A 5 -21.93 -36.63 -35.95
N ARG A 6 -22.45 -36.25 -37.12
CA ARG A 6 -22.30 -34.88 -37.64
C ARG A 6 -22.96 -33.83 -36.75
N ALA A 7 -24.16 -34.10 -36.23
CA ALA A 7 -24.83 -33.21 -35.30
C ALA A 7 -24.04 -33.03 -33.99
N SER A 8 -23.53 -34.14 -33.42
CA SER A 8 -22.71 -34.12 -32.20
C SER A 8 -21.39 -33.39 -32.40
N TYR A 9 -20.74 -33.58 -33.56
CA TYR A 9 -19.50 -32.87 -33.91
C TYR A 9 -19.74 -31.36 -34.10
N CYS A 10 -20.81 -30.96 -34.80
CA CYS A 10 -21.18 -29.55 -34.95
C CYS A 10 -21.52 -28.89 -33.61
N ILE A 11 -22.23 -29.57 -32.71
CA ILE A 11 -22.56 -29.05 -31.37
C ILE A 11 -21.29 -28.89 -30.54
N LYS A 12 -20.40 -29.91 -30.52
CA LYS A 12 -19.13 -29.84 -29.78
C LYS A 12 -18.22 -28.73 -30.30
N ARG A 13 -18.14 -28.55 -31.62
CA ARG A 13 -17.36 -27.46 -32.25
C ARG A 13 -17.96 -26.08 -31.99
N ARG A 14 -19.30 -25.96 -32.03
CA ARG A 14 -20.02 -24.71 -31.74
C ARG A 14 -19.95 -24.33 -30.25
N MET A 15 -19.86 -25.29 -29.33
CA MET A 15 -19.64 -25.01 -27.90
C MET A 15 -18.17 -24.77 -27.56
N SER A 16 -17.23 -25.40 -28.26
CA SER A 16 -15.78 -25.22 -28.01
C SER A 16 -15.28 -23.83 -28.38
N ALA A 17 -15.73 -23.26 -29.51
CA ALA A 17 -15.30 -21.94 -29.97
C ALA A 17 -15.54 -20.81 -28.94
N PRO A 18 -16.77 -20.59 -28.42
CA PRO A 18 -17.02 -19.52 -27.44
C PRO A 18 -16.34 -19.78 -26.09
N VAL A 19 -16.17 -21.05 -25.69
CA VAL A 19 -15.45 -21.41 -24.46
C VAL A 19 -13.95 -21.09 -24.60
N GLN A 20 -13.36 -21.36 -25.78
CA GLN A 20 -11.96 -21.02 -26.07
C GLN A 20 -11.73 -19.50 -26.08
N ASP A 21 -12.64 -18.72 -26.67
CA ASP A 21 -12.56 -17.26 -26.68
C ASP A 21 -12.71 -16.68 -25.26
N LEU A 22 -13.58 -17.25 -24.43
CA LEU A 22 -13.73 -16.86 -23.02
C LEU A 22 -12.45 -17.18 -22.21
N CYS A 23 -11.86 -18.35 -22.39
CA CYS A 23 -10.60 -18.70 -21.72
C CYS A 23 -9.46 -17.75 -22.14
N LEU A 24 -9.34 -17.43 -23.43
CA LEU A 24 -8.32 -16.51 -23.92
C LEU A 24 -8.51 -15.09 -23.37
N THR A 25 -9.74 -14.58 -23.36
CA THR A 25 -10.03 -13.24 -22.80
C THR A 25 -9.74 -13.17 -21.29
N LEU A 26 -10.06 -14.21 -20.52
CA LEU A 26 -9.69 -14.28 -19.10
C LEU A 26 -8.18 -14.31 -18.87
N LEU A 27 -7.44 -15.08 -19.69
CA LEU A 27 -5.98 -15.14 -19.60
C LEU A 27 -5.31 -13.81 -19.95
N VAL A 28 -5.77 -13.14 -21.01
CA VAL A 28 -5.27 -11.81 -21.41
C VAL A 28 -5.61 -10.78 -20.33
N SER A 29 -6.84 -10.79 -19.80
CA SER A 29 -7.24 -9.91 -18.70
C SER A 29 -6.37 -10.09 -17.47
N LEU A 30 -6.14 -11.34 -17.03
CA LEU A 30 -5.27 -11.64 -15.90
C LEU A 30 -3.82 -11.18 -16.15
N PHE A 31 -3.30 -11.42 -17.35
CA PHE A 31 -1.94 -11.00 -17.71
C PHE A 31 -1.80 -9.47 -17.70
N THR A 32 -2.74 -8.75 -18.29
CA THR A 32 -2.76 -7.28 -18.27
C THR A 32 -2.88 -6.73 -16.86
N LEU A 33 -3.73 -7.33 -16.00
CA LEU A 33 -3.86 -6.95 -14.60
C LEU A 33 -2.54 -7.11 -13.84
N VAL A 34 -1.84 -8.23 -14.01
CA VAL A 34 -0.54 -8.48 -13.37
C VAL A 34 0.51 -7.48 -13.85
N LEU A 35 0.55 -7.18 -15.15
CA LEU A 35 1.47 -6.17 -15.69
C LEU A 35 1.21 -4.79 -15.08
N VAL A 36 -0.04 -4.33 -15.08
CA VAL A 36 -0.43 -3.03 -14.50
C VAL A 36 -0.09 -2.98 -13.01
N ALA A 37 -0.43 -4.04 -12.25
CA ALA A 37 -0.12 -4.12 -10.83
C ALA A 37 1.40 -4.06 -10.58
N SER A 38 2.20 -4.79 -11.37
CA SER A 38 3.66 -4.78 -11.24
C SER A 38 4.27 -3.41 -11.56
N ALA A 39 3.76 -2.72 -12.59
CA ALA A 39 4.18 -1.38 -12.96
C ALA A 39 3.82 -0.37 -11.87
N TYR A 40 2.62 -0.48 -11.30
CA TYR A 40 2.17 0.34 -10.18
C TYR A 40 3.07 0.16 -8.95
N VAL A 41 3.33 -1.08 -8.52
CA VAL A 41 4.24 -1.37 -7.39
C VAL A 41 5.63 -0.78 -7.64
N ARG A 42 6.17 -0.93 -8.85
CA ARG A 42 7.47 -0.37 -9.22
C ARG A 42 7.48 1.16 -9.19
N TYR A 43 6.39 1.79 -9.61
CA TYR A 43 6.22 3.24 -9.53
C TYR A 43 6.16 3.73 -8.06
N CYS A 44 5.42 3.02 -7.20
CA CYS A 44 5.35 3.31 -5.76
C CYS A 44 6.72 3.18 -5.09
N TYR A 45 7.44 2.08 -5.31
CA TYR A 45 8.77 1.85 -4.72
C TYR A 45 9.87 2.80 -5.23
N GLY A 46 9.61 3.55 -6.31
CA GLY A 46 10.47 4.63 -6.76
C GLY A 46 10.25 5.97 -6.06
N TYR A 47 9.26 6.10 -5.16
CA TYR A 47 8.85 7.37 -4.57
C TYR A 47 9.99 8.13 -3.90
N TRP A 48 10.72 7.48 -2.98
CA TRP A 48 11.82 8.10 -2.25
C TRP A 48 13.04 8.34 -3.13
N LYS A 49 13.31 7.44 -4.08
CA LYS A 49 14.38 7.60 -5.08
C LYS A 49 14.17 8.88 -5.91
N ARG A 50 12.94 9.14 -6.36
CA ARG A 50 12.60 10.35 -7.14
C ARG A 50 12.75 11.65 -6.35
N ARG A 51 12.74 11.59 -5.01
CA ARG A 51 12.86 12.75 -4.10
C ARG A 51 14.25 12.91 -3.51
N ASN A 52 15.21 12.07 -3.90
CA ASN A 52 16.56 12.06 -3.35
C ASN A 52 16.61 11.91 -1.83
N VAL A 53 15.65 11.18 -1.25
CA VAL A 53 15.63 10.86 0.19
C VAL A 53 16.26 9.50 0.41
N PRO A 54 17.21 9.32 1.35
CA PRO A 54 17.75 8.01 1.72
C PRO A 54 16.62 7.06 2.12
N TYR A 55 16.60 5.83 1.62
CA TYR A 55 15.50 4.91 1.88
C TYR A 55 15.96 3.46 1.98
N LEU A 56 15.21 2.66 2.73
CA LEU A 56 15.42 1.22 2.78
C LEU A 56 14.79 0.56 1.56
N LYS A 57 15.54 -0.27 0.83
CA LYS A 57 15.04 -0.96 -0.36
C LYS A 57 13.84 -1.87 -0.01
N PRO A 58 12.64 -1.62 -0.56
CA PRO A 58 11.45 -2.43 -0.24
C PRO A 58 11.47 -3.78 -0.95
N LYS A 59 10.74 -4.75 -0.38
CA LYS A 59 10.48 -6.07 -0.94
C LYS A 59 8.97 -6.30 -1.04
N PHE A 60 8.49 -6.66 -2.22
CA PHE A 60 7.09 -7.03 -2.41
C PHE A 60 6.77 -8.33 -1.65
N PRO A 61 5.59 -8.48 -1.03
CA PRO A 61 4.46 -7.54 -1.01
C PRO A 61 4.46 -6.54 0.16
N PHE A 62 5.31 -6.73 1.16
CA PHE A 62 5.17 -6.04 2.45
C PHE A 62 6.01 -4.76 2.61
N GLY A 63 6.78 -4.39 1.59
CA GLY A 63 7.65 -3.22 1.63
C GLY A 63 8.88 -3.48 2.49
N ASN A 64 9.09 -2.68 3.53
CA ASN A 64 10.20 -2.83 4.48
C ASN A 64 9.83 -3.57 5.76
N SER A 65 8.55 -3.86 5.97
CA SER A 65 8.06 -4.64 7.10
C SER A 65 8.12 -6.14 6.81
N THR A 66 8.23 -6.96 7.85
CA THR A 66 8.15 -8.43 7.76
C THR A 66 6.72 -8.90 7.46
N SER A 67 5.70 -8.12 7.87
CA SER A 67 4.30 -8.33 7.50
C SER A 67 3.50 -7.01 7.54
N LEU A 68 2.32 -6.98 6.91
CA LEU A 68 1.40 -5.82 7.02
C LEU A 68 0.87 -5.65 8.44
N PHE A 69 0.63 -6.76 9.13
CA PHE A 69 0.20 -6.82 10.52
C PHE A 69 1.17 -7.74 11.28
N PRO A 70 2.19 -7.18 11.95
CA PRO A 70 3.13 -7.98 12.72
C PRO A 70 2.40 -8.67 13.87
N LYS A 71 2.16 -9.98 13.74
CA LYS A 71 1.59 -10.77 14.85
C LYS A 71 2.63 -10.82 15.96
N GLY A 72 2.31 -10.24 17.12
CA GLY A 72 3.17 -10.25 18.30
C GLY A 72 4.33 -9.24 18.31
N ILE A 73 4.43 -8.35 17.31
CA ILE A 73 5.42 -7.26 17.32
C ILE A 73 4.67 -5.93 17.29
N SER A 74 4.98 -5.00 18.20
CA SER A 74 4.34 -3.69 18.20
C SER A 74 4.80 -2.85 17.01
N ILE A 75 3.91 -2.01 16.47
CA ILE A 75 4.27 -1.02 15.44
C ILE A 75 5.44 -0.15 15.94
N GLY A 76 5.46 0.21 17.22
CA GLY A 76 6.55 0.95 17.84
C GLY A 76 7.91 0.23 17.75
N ALA A 77 7.96 -1.08 17.95
CA ALA A 77 9.19 -1.86 17.78
C ALA A 77 9.67 -1.89 16.32
N VAL A 78 8.74 -2.00 15.37
CA VAL A 78 9.05 -1.92 13.93
C VAL A 78 9.62 -0.53 13.58
N THR A 79 8.95 0.54 14.01
CA THR A 79 9.40 1.92 13.80
C THR A 79 10.77 2.17 14.43
N ARG A 80 11.01 1.68 15.66
CA ARG A 80 12.31 1.76 16.32
C ARG A 80 13.40 1.06 15.50
N SER A 81 13.12 -0.11 14.93
CA SER A 81 14.10 -0.81 14.10
C SER A 81 14.50 -0.02 12.85
N PHE A 82 13.59 0.78 12.27
CA PHE A 82 13.91 1.67 11.16
C PHE A 82 14.71 2.88 11.64
N TYR A 83 14.30 3.49 12.75
CA TYR A 83 15.03 4.58 13.39
C TYR A 83 16.49 4.17 13.66
N ASP A 84 16.72 3.03 14.31
CA ASP A 84 18.05 2.56 14.66
C ASP A 84 18.92 2.30 13.41
N LYS A 85 18.34 1.76 12.33
CA LYS A 85 19.03 1.59 11.04
C LYS A 85 19.47 2.93 10.45
N PHE A 86 18.57 3.90 10.34
CA PHE A 86 18.92 5.21 9.78
C PHE A 86 19.91 5.97 10.66
N LYS A 87 19.78 5.84 11.98
CA LYS A 87 20.74 6.39 12.94
C LYS A 87 22.13 5.80 12.74
N SER A 88 22.24 4.49 12.56
CA SER A 88 23.54 3.83 12.28
C SER A 88 24.17 4.24 10.94
N MET A 89 23.35 4.67 9.97
CA MET A 89 23.82 5.17 8.67
C MET A 89 24.12 6.69 8.69
N GLY A 90 23.91 7.37 9.83
CA GLY A 90 24.13 8.81 9.96
C GLY A 90 23.12 9.66 9.20
N HIS A 91 21.91 9.14 8.94
CA HIS A 91 20.87 9.88 8.22
C HIS A 91 19.92 10.59 9.18
N ALA A 92 19.66 11.88 8.92
CA ALA A 92 18.68 12.69 9.66
C ALA A 92 17.22 12.33 9.31
N VAL A 93 17.00 11.79 8.11
CA VAL A 93 15.70 11.34 7.61
C VAL A 93 15.85 10.07 6.80
N GLY A 94 14.79 9.26 6.74
CA GLY A 94 14.81 7.99 6.05
C GLY A 94 13.44 7.56 5.53
N GLY A 95 13.36 7.19 4.26
CA GLY A 95 12.16 6.64 3.64
C GLY A 95 12.01 5.14 3.88
N VAL A 96 10.81 4.71 4.26
CA VAL A 96 10.40 3.31 4.32
C VAL A 96 9.08 3.11 3.57
N TYR A 97 8.70 1.85 3.38
CA TYR A 97 7.45 1.45 2.75
C TYR A 97 6.70 0.46 3.63
N PHE A 98 5.43 0.74 3.89
CA PHE A 98 4.51 -0.19 4.54
C PHE A 98 3.59 -0.73 3.44
N GLY A 99 3.81 -1.97 3.01
CA GLY A 99 3.22 -2.45 1.76
C GLY A 99 3.76 -1.67 0.56
N VAL A 100 2.90 -0.86 -0.09
CA VAL A 100 3.26 0.08 -1.18
C VAL A 100 3.28 1.55 -0.75
N GLU A 101 2.83 1.84 0.47
CA GLU A 101 2.70 3.21 0.99
C GLU A 101 4.06 3.74 1.45
N PRO A 102 4.55 4.87 0.91
CA PRO A 102 5.80 5.49 1.38
C PRO A 102 5.59 6.21 2.72
N LYS A 103 6.44 5.93 3.71
CA LYS A 103 6.45 6.60 5.03
C LYS A 103 7.82 7.21 5.32
N LEU A 104 7.83 8.40 5.92
CA LEU A 104 9.05 9.09 6.30
C LEU A 104 9.36 8.82 7.77
N VAL A 105 10.60 8.46 8.07
CA VAL A 105 11.16 8.36 9.41
C VAL A 105 12.03 9.58 9.62
N VAL A 106 11.72 10.39 10.63
CA VAL A 106 12.47 11.60 10.97
C VAL A 106 13.26 11.33 12.24
N LEU A 107 14.56 11.64 12.23
CA LEU A 107 15.47 11.38 13.34
C LEU A 107 15.99 12.68 13.99
N ASP A 108 16.02 13.77 13.23
CA ASP A 108 16.47 15.08 13.68
C ASP A 108 15.43 15.76 14.57
N PRO A 109 15.77 16.08 15.84
CA PRO A 109 14.87 16.78 16.75
C PRO A 109 14.36 18.12 16.22
N ASP A 110 15.17 18.85 15.44
CA ASP A 110 14.77 20.16 14.91
C ASP A 110 13.71 19.99 13.81
N LEU A 111 13.87 18.99 12.94
CA LEU A 111 12.83 18.63 11.96
C LEU A 111 11.56 18.12 12.63
N ILE A 112 11.69 17.32 13.70
CA ILE A 112 10.52 16.85 14.47
C ILE A 112 9.78 18.05 15.07
N ARG A 113 10.52 19.01 15.64
CA ARG A 113 9.94 20.24 16.20
C ARG A 113 9.21 21.04 15.12
N ASP A 114 9.81 21.22 13.95
CA ASP A 114 9.19 21.95 12.85
C ASP A 114 7.89 21.27 12.39
N ILE A 115 7.91 19.95 12.19
CA ILE A 115 6.71 19.17 11.79
C ILE A 115 5.60 19.24 12.84
N LEU A 116 5.95 19.09 14.12
CA LEU A 116 4.97 18.99 15.21
C LEU A 116 4.45 20.33 15.71
N ILE A 117 5.21 21.43 15.53
CA ILE A 117 4.87 22.75 16.07
C ILE A 117 4.63 23.76 14.96
N LYS A 118 5.65 24.00 14.12
CA LYS A 118 5.63 25.09 13.14
C LYS A 118 4.67 24.80 11.98
N ASP A 119 4.77 23.59 11.45
CA ASP A 119 4.03 23.13 10.27
C ASP A 119 2.88 22.18 10.62
N PHE A 120 2.47 22.15 11.90
CA PHE A 120 1.41 21.24 12.38
C PHE A 120 0.13 21.29 11.54
N GLN A 121 -0.20 22.46 10.98
CA GLN A 121 -1.37 22.65 10.12
C GLN A 121 -1.35 21.78 8.86
N ASN A 122 -0.16 21.41 8.37
CA ASN A 122 0.03 20.53 7.21
C ASN A 122 0.03 19.03 7.59
N PHE A 123 0.17 18.72 8.89
CA PHE A 123 0.29 17.34 9.41
C PHE A 123 -0.83 16.99 10.40
N THR A 124 -2.05 17.49 10.15
CA THR A 124 -3.19 17.26 11.05
C THR A 124 -3.75 15.84 10.99
N ASP A 125 -3.50 15.11 9.90
CA ASP A 125 -3.93 13.72 9.74
C ASP A 125 -2.91 12.76 10.37
N ARG A 126 -3.39 11.83 11.21
CA ARG A 126 -2.56 10.86 11.94
C ARG A 126 -2.50 9.49 11.26
N GLY A 127 -3.17 9.30 10.12
CA GLY A 127 -3.09 8.08 9.31
C GLY A 127 -3.67 6.84 9.99
N VAL A 128 -4.61 7.02 10.91
CA VAL A 128 -5.35 5.93 11.58
C VAL A 128 -6.66 5.73 10.84
N TYR A 129 -7.01 4.47 10.55
CA TYR A 129 -8.30 4.15 9.95
C TYR A 129 -9.45 4.65 10.85
N GLN A 130 -10.37 5.40 10.25
CA GLN A 130 -11.61 5.82 10.88
C GLN A 130 -12.79 5.42 9.99
N SER A 131 -13.87 4.98 10.61
CA SER A 131 -15.12 4.64 9.94
C SER A 131 -16.26 5.26 10.73
N GLU A 132 -17.11 6.06 10.07
CA GLU A 132 -18.30 6.64 10.73
C GLU A 132 -19.26 5.57 11.27
N SER A 133 -19.22 4.36 10.68
CA SER A 133 -19.97 3.20 11.14
C SER A 133 -19.41 2.52 12.39
N ASP A 134 -18.18 2.85 12.80
CA ASP A 134 -17.57 2.37 14.04
C ASP A 134 -17.32 3.55 14.98
N PRO A 135 -18.23 3.80 15.95
CA PRO A 135 -18.12 4.91 16.89
C PRO A 135 -16.84 4.90 17.73
N ILE A 136 -16.20 3.74 17.91
CA ILE A 136 -14.96 3.62 18.69
C ILE A 136 -13.76 4.10 17.85
N SER A 137 -13.83 3.92 16.53
CA SER A 137 -12.82 4.41 15.59
C SER A 137 -12.84 5.93 15.43
N VAL A 138 -13.96 6.60 15.76
CA VAL A 138 -14.10 8.06 15.71
C VAL A 138 -13.80 8.66 17.08
N ASN A 139 -12.56 9.11 17.27
CA ASN A 139 -12.12 9.74 18.51
C ASN A 139 -11.17 10.91 18.21
N ILE A 140 -10.84 11.69 19.24
CA ILE A 140 -9.97 12.87 19.12
C ILE A 140 -8.55 12.52 18.61
N PHE A 141 -8.16 11.25 18.65
CA PHE A 141 -6.88 10.78 18.15
C PHE A 141 -6.92 10.42 16.67
N SER A 142 -8.07 10.04 16.12
CA SER A 142 -8.26 9.63 14.72
C SER A 142 -8.87 10.70 13.81
N GLN A 143 -9.63 11.66 14.35
CA GLN A 143 -10.31 12.67 13.54
C GLN A 143 -9.35 13.61 12.78
N PRO A 144 -9.57 13.87 11.48
CA PRO A 144 -8.76 14.78 10.69
C PRO A 144 -9.22 16.24 10.82
N GLY A 145 -8.24 17.15 10.79
CA GLY A 145 -8.44 18.57 10.44
C GLY A 145 -9.53 19.31 11.24
N LYS A 146 -10.61 19.70 10.55
CA LYS A 146 -11.67 20.59 11.09
C LYS A 146 -12.47 19.94 12.22
N GLU A 147 -12.74 18.65 12.13
CA GLU A 147 -13.48 17.91 13.15
C GLU A 147 -12.68 17.83 14.45
N TRP A 148 -11.38 17.53 14.33
CA TRP A 148 -10.46 17.56 15.46
C TRP A 148 -10.38 18.93 16.14
N ARG A 149 -10.39 20.03 15.37
CA ARG A 149 -10.41 21.39 15.92
C ARG A 149 -11.70 21.67 16.68
N ASN A 150 -12.84 21.23 16.16
CA ASN A 150 -14.14 21.44 16.81
C ASN A 150 -14.26 20.67 18.13
N VAL A 151 -13.68 19.47 18.25
CA VAL A 151 -13.68 18.69 19.51
C VAL A 151 -12.72 19.27 20.55
N ARG A 152 -11.76 20.10 20.15
CA ARG A 152 -10.77 20.73 21.04
C ARG A 152 -11.03 22.20 21.40
N ALA A 153 -11.95 22.85 20.70
CA ALA A 153 -12.35 24.24 20.96
C ALA A 153 -13.24 24.33 22.20
#